data_AF-A0A929HHH8-F1
#
_entry.id   AF-A0A929HHH8-F1
#
_cell.length_a   1.000
_cell.length_b   1.000
_cell.length_c   1.000
_cell.angle_alpha   90.00
_cell.angle_beta   90.00
_cell.angle_gamma   90.00
#
_symmetry.space_group_name_H-M   'P 1'
#
loop_
_entity.id
_entity.type
_entity.pdbx_description
1 polymer ?
#
loop_
_entity_poly.entity_id
_entity_poly.type
_entity_poly.pdbx_seq_one_letter_code
_entity_poly.pdbx_strand_id
1 'polypeptide(L)' 'LKARFGVLATELGANEAKIVEELNAAQGSAVDIGGYFKPDFDKATKAMRPSATFNAALDTVVQG' A
#
# COMPACT_ATOMS: atom_id res chain seq x y z
N LEU A 1 -16.75 15.14 5.42
CA LEU A 1 -16.12 14.54 4.22
C LEU A 1 -14.87 15.31 3.78
N LYS A 2 -14.95 16.59 3.36
CA LYS A 2 -13.77 17.39 2.95
C LYS A 2 -12.58 17.32 3.92
N ALA A 3 -12.83 17.51 5.22
CA ALA A 3 -11.77 17.45 6.24
C ALA A 3 -11.15 16.05 6.39
N ARG A 4 -11.94 14.98 6.24
CA ARG A 4 -11.47 13.59 6.32
C ARG A 4 -10.53 13.25 5.15
N PHE A 5 -10.88 13.67 3.94
CA PHE A 5 -10.11 13.31 2.73
C PHE A 5 -9.05 14.34 2.32
N GLY A 6 -9.05 15.53 2.93
CA GLY A 6 -8.08 16.58 2.59
C GLY A 6 -6.63 16.15 2.86
N VAL A 7 -6.38 15.53 4.02
CA VAL A 7 -5.05 15.02 4.39
C VAL A 7 -4.62 13.91 3.42
N LEU A 8 -5.49 12.93 3.17
CA LEU A 8 -5.21 11.85 2.21
C LEU A 8 -4.85 12.39 0.82
N ALA A 9 -5.63 13.35 0.31
CA ALA A 9 -5.38 13.92 -1.01
C ALA A 9 -4.01 14.62 -1.09
N THR A 10 -3.64 15.35 -0.03
CA THR A 10 -2.31 15.99 0.05
C THR A 10 -1.20 14.94 0.12
N GLU A 11 -1.32 13.92 0.97
CA GLU A 11 -0.31 12.87 1.12
C GLU A 11 -0.10 12.08 -0.18
N LEU A 12 -1.19 11.71 -0.86
CA LEU A 12 -1.11 11.00 -2.15
C LEU A 12 -0.48 11.87 -3.24
N GLY A 13 -0.89 13.14 -3.36
CA GLY A 13 -0.34 14.04 -4.37
C GLY A 13 1.14 14.38 -4.14
N ALA A 14 1.54 14.56 -2.89
CA ALA A 14 2.93 14.87 -2.55
C ALA A 14 3.88 13.67 -2.76
N ASN A 15 3.37 12.43 -2.63
CA ASN A 15 4.18 11.22 -2.65
C ASN A 15 3.95 10.32 -3.89
N GLU A 16 3.20 10.77 -4.90
CA GLU A 16 2.82 9.95 -6.06
C GLU A 16 4.01 9.21 -6.69
N ALA A 17 5.07 9.93 -7.05
CA ALA A 17 6.25 9.35 -7.69
C ALA A 17 6.93 8.28 -6.81
N LYS A 18 7.05 8.55 -5.50
CA LYS A 18 7.65 7.63 -4.54
C LYS A 18 6.79 6.37 -4.37
N ILE A 19 5.47 6.51 -4.32
CA ILE A 19 4.53 5.39 -4.25
C ILE A 19 4.70 4.50 -5.49
N VAL A 20 4.73 5.10 -6.68
CA VAL A 20 4.92 4.34 -7.93
C VAL A 20 6.27 3.62 -7.96
N GLU A 21 7.34 4.27 -7.49
CA GLU A 21 8.65 3.64 -7.35
C GLU A 21 8.62 2.43 -6.40
N GLU A 22 8.04 2.58 -5.21
CA GLU A 22 7.91 1.49 -4.22
C GLU A 22 7.10 0.31 -4.78
N LEU A 23 6.03 0.57 -5.53
CA LEU A 23 5.21 -0.46 -6.17
C LEU A 23 5.97 -1.16 -7.31
N ASN A 24 6.73 -0.42 -8.12
CA ASN A 24 7.53 -0.97 -9.20
C ASN A 24 8.72 -1.79 -8.68
N ALA A 25 9.34 -1.37 -7.59
CA ALA A 25 10.45 -2.08 -6.96
C ALA A 25 10.08 -3.48 -6.46
N ALA A 26 8.80 -3.75 -6.22
CA ALA A 26 8.30 -5.08 -5.81
C ALA A 26 8.18 -6.08 -6.98
N GLN A 27 8.38 -5.64 -8.23
CA GLN A 27 8.16 -6.48 -9.42
C GLN A 27 9.40 -7.29 -9.82
N GLY A 28 9.22 -8.25 -10.72
CA GLY A 28 10.31 -8.99 -11.36
C GLY A 28 10.88 -10.15 -10.55
N SER A 29 10.41 -10.36 -9.31
CA SER A 29 10.85 -11.45 -8.44
C SER A 29 9.70 -12.40 -8.12
N ALA A 30 10.01 -13.69 -7.94
CA ALA A 30 9.05 -14.65 -7.42
C ALA A 30 8.69 -14.31 -5.97
N VAL A 31 7.40 -14.46 -5.62
CA VAL A 31 6.89 -14.14 -4.27
C VAL A 31 6.18 -15.37 -3.70
N ASP A 32 6.57 -15.76 -2.49
CA ASP A 32 5.88 -16.81 -1.73
C ASP A 32 4.73 -16.22 -0.91
N ILE A 33 3.50 -16.56 -1.28
CA ILE A 33 2.28 -16.18 -0.55
C ILE A 33 1.77 -17.29 0.39
N GLY A 34 2.51 -18.39 0.56
CA GLY A 34 2.21 -19.44 1.55
C GLY A 34 1.06 -20.38 1.20
N GLY A 35 0.65 -20.45 -0.07
CA GLY A 35 -0.43 -21.33 -0.54
C GLY A 35 -1.02 -20.84 -1.86
N TYR A 36 -1.89 -21.65 -2.48
CA TYR A 36 -2.57 -21.27 -3.73
C TYR A 36 -4.05 -20.94 -3.50
N PHE A 37 -4.87 -21.93 -3.12
CA PHE A 37 -6.31 -21.72 -2.84
C PHE A 37 -6.59 -21.03 -1.50
N LYS A 38 -5.67 -21.18 -0.54
CA LYS A 38 -5.74 -20.55 0.78
C LYS A 38 -4.34 -20.06 1.15
N PRO A 39 -3.91 -18.89 0.65
CA PRO A 39 -2.62 -18.33 0.98
C PRO A 39 -2.53 -17.97 2.47
N ASP A 40 -1.31 -17.78 2.93
CA ASP A 40 -1.05 -17.17 4.23
C ASP A 40 -1.38 -15.67 4.15
N PHE A 41 -2.25 -15.20 5.04
CA PHE A 41 -2.76 -13.84 4.98
C PHE A 41 -1.67 -12.80 5.23
N ASP A 42 -0.72 -13.08 6.12
CA ASP A 42 0.36 -12.13 6.43
C ASP A 42 1.34 -12.01 5.26
N LYS A 43 1.70 -13.15 4.65
CA LYS A 43 2.54 -13.18 3.45
C LYS A 43 1.85 -12.48 2.27
N ALA A 44 0.60 -12.81 2.01
CA ALA A 44 -0.17 -12.19 0.94
C ALA A 44 -0.35 -10.68 1.16
N THR A 45 -0.65 -10.26 2.39
CA THR A 45 -0.82 -8.84 2.74
C THR A 45 0.47 -8.06 2.52
N LYS A 46 1.63 -8.59 2.96
CA LYS A 46 2.94 -7.96 2.74
C LYS A 46 3.28 -7.87 1.25
N ALA A 47 3.01 -8.93 0.49
CA ALA A 47 3.25 -8.96 -0.95
C ALA A 47 2.38 -7.96 -1.72
N MET A 48 1.10 -7.85 -1.36
CA MET A 48 0.12 -7.02 -2.08
C MET A 48 0.11 -5.55 -1.64
N ARG A 49 0.77 -5.21 -0.51
CA ARG A 49 0.87 -3.85 0.03
C ARG A 49 2.33 -3.40 0.19
N PRO A 50 3.17 -3.46 -0.87
CA PRO A 50 4.61 -3.25 -0.72
C PRO A 50 4.99 -1.79 -0.51
N SER A 51 4.12 -0.83 -0.85
CA SER A 51 4.37 0.60 -0.62
C SER A 51 4.01 1.00 0.80
N ALA A 52 5.02 1.17 1.65
CA ALA A 52 4.86 1.70 3.00
C ALA A 52 4.29 3.12 2.98
N THR A 53 4.69 3.94 2.00
CA THR A 53 4.20 5.31 1.87
C THR A 53 2.71 5.35 1.54
N PHE A 54 2.25 4.50 0.61
CA PHE A 54 0.83 4.42 0.27
C PHE A 54 -0.02 3.87 1.42
N ASN A 55 0.48 2.85 2.13
CA ASN A 55 -0.20 2.29 3.29
C ASN A 55 -0.40 3.36 4.38
N ALA A 56 0.65 4.11 4.71
CA ALA A 56 0.57 5.18 5.71
C ALA A 56 -0.40 6.29 5.28
N ALA A 57 -0.44 6.66 3.99
CA ALA A 57 -1.39 7.63 3.48
C ALA A 57 -2.84 7.17 3.68
N LEU A 58 -3.16 5.90 3.38
CA LEU A 58 -4.50 5.35 3.59
C LEU A 58 -4.90 5.27 5.07
N ASP A 59 -3.95 5.00 5.97
CA ASP A 59 -4.23 4.93 7.40
C ASP A 59 -4.76 6.27 7.96
N THR A 60 -4.45 7.40 7.31
CA THR A 60 -4.98 8.74 7.68
C THR A 60 -6.50 8.84 7.60
N VAL A 61 -7.17 7.98 6.84
CA VAL A 61 -8.64 7.97 6.71
C VAL A 61 -9.32 6.80 7.42
N VAL A 62 -8.55 5.83 7.90
CA VAL A 62 -9.05 4.64 8.62
C VAL A 62 -9.17 4.90 10.12
N GLN A 63 -8.34 5.77 10.69
CA GLN A 63 -8.34 6.09 12.13
C GLN A 63 -9.40 7.11 12.57
N GLY A 64 -10.56 7.17 11.89
CA GLY A 64 -11.66 8.10 12.20
C GLY A 64 -13.04 7.45 12.17
#